data_AF-A0A3D0DXP5-F1
#
_entry.id   AF-A0A3D0DXP5-F1
#
_cell.length_a   1.000
_cell.length_b   1.000
_cell.length_c   1.000
_cell.angle_alpha   90.00
_cell.angle_beta   90.00
_cell.angle_gamma   90.00
#
_symmetry.space_group_name_H-M   'P 1'
#
loop_
_entity.id
_entity.type
_entity.pdbx_description
1 polymer ?
#
loop_
_entity_poly.entity_id
_entity_poly.type
_entity_poly.pdbx_seq_one_letter_code
_entity_poly.pdbx_strand_id
1 'polypeptide(L)'
;VIIIVFNNSMFGTIRMHQEKTYPGRVSGTTLHNPDFAALARAYGGHGEIVERTLEFAPALARALEHANGKQLPALVELRYDGNLITPNATLEAMRRAAEAAKAG
;
A
#
# COMPACT_ATOMS: atom_id res chain seq x y z
N VAL A 1 -19.72 -3.39 4.81
CA VAL A 1 -18.30 -3.86 4.86
C VAL A 1 -17.40 -2.71 4.47
N ILE A 2 -16.25 -2.56 5.13
CA ILE A 2 -15.23 -1.56 4.80
C ILE A 2 -13.97 -2.28 4.37
N ILE A 3 -13.39 -1.85 3.25
CA ILE A 3 -12.19 -2.40 2.64
C ILE A 3 -11.09 -1.34 2.76
N ILE A 4 -9.97 -1.70 3.39
CA ILE A 4 -8.80 -0.82 3.49
C ILE A 4 -7.70 -1.42 2.64
N VAL A 5 -7.32 -0.72 1.57
CA VAL A 5 -6.27 -1.16 0.65
C VAL A 5 -4.98 -0.43 0.99
N PHE A 6 -4.00 -1.16 1.52
CA PHE A 6 -2.64 -0.63 1.68
C PHE A 6 -1.91 -0.77 0.35
N ASN A 7 -1.77 0.35 -0.38
CA ASN A 7 -1.18 0.38 -1.71
C ASN A 7 0.23 0.98 -1.68
N ASN A 8 1.23 0.11 -1.76
CA ASN A 8 2.65 0.45 -1.99
C ASN A 8 3.13 0.16 -3.43
N SER A 9 2.21 -0.17 -4.34
CA SER A 9 2.51 -0.53 -5.73
C SER A 9 3.54 -1.67 -5.90
N MET A 10 3.59 -2.63 -4.97
CA MET A 10 4.53 -3.75 -5.06
C MET A 10 4.11 -5.00 -4.29
N PHE A 11 4.66 -6.14 -4.67
CA PHE A 11 4.70 -7.32 -3.80
C PHE A 11 5.78 -7.14 -2.72
N GLY A 12 5.46 -6.37 -1.67
CA GLY A 12 6.42 -5.87 -0.67
C GLY A 12 7.31 -6.94 -0.03
N THR A 13 6.76 -8.03 0.50
CA THR A 13 7.56 -9.10 1.13
C THR A 13 8.49 -9.78 0.13
N ILE A 14 8.05 -9.97 -1.12
CA ILE A 14 8.89 -10.58 -2.17
C ILE A 14 10.02 -9.61 -2.54
N ARG A 15 9.70 -8.32 -2.72
CA ARG A 15 10.69 -7.25 -2.94
C ARG A 15 11.73 -7.22 -1.80
N MET A 16 11.29 -7.31 -0.54
CA MET A 16 12.18 -7.36 0.62
C MET A 16 13.18 -8.53 0.54
N HIS A 17 12.73 -9.73 0.20
CA HIS A 17 13.63 -10.88 0.07
C HIS A 17 14.58 -10.73 -1.13
N GLN A 18 14.10 -10.16 -2.24
CA GLN A 18 14.97 -9.84 -3.38
C GLN A 18 16.10 -8.90 -2.99
N GLU A 19 15.82 -7.80 -2.28
CA GLU A 19 16.87 -6.87 -1.85
C GLU A 19 17.88 -7.50 -0.88
N LYS A 20 17.42 -8.40 0.00
CA LYS A 20 18.32 -9.10 0.94
C LYS A 20 19.22 -10.12 0.25
N THR A 21 18.67 -10.92 -0.67
CA THR A 21 19.41 -12.04 -1.31
C THR A 21 20.16 -11.60 -2.56
N TYR A 22 19.59 -10.69 -3.34
CA TYR A 22 20.11 -10.19 -4.61
C TYR A 22 19.95 -8.65 -4.68
N PRO A 23 20.72 -7.89 -3.86
CA PRO A 23 20.56 -6.45 -3.78
C PRO A 23 20.62 -5.77 -5.15
N GLY A 24 19.69 -4.84 -5.38
CA GLY A 24 19.57 -4.10 -6.65
C GLY A 24 18.93 -4.87 -7.80
N ARG A 25 18.68 -6.18 -7.66
CA ARG A 25 18.06 -7.01 -8.70
C ARG A 25 16.55 -7.13 -8.50
N VAL A 26 15.84 -6.10 -8.94
CA VAL A 26 14.38 -6.06 -8.96
C VAL A 26 13.80 -6.96 -10.06
N SER A 27 12.90 -7.88 -9.72
CA SER A 27 12.20 -8.72 -10.72
C SER A 27 10.75 -9.04 -10.33
N GLY A 28 9.81 -8.82 -11.25
CA GLY A 28 8.41 -9.31 -11.14
C GLY A 28 7.61 -8.85 -9.93
N THR A 29 7.98 -7.73 -9.32
CA THR A 29 7.49 -7.31 -7.99
C THR A 29 6.95 -5.89 -7.95
N THR A 30 7.08 -5.14 -9.05
CA THR A 30 6.41 -3.85 -9.25
C THR A 30 4.98 -4.10 -9.73
N LEU A 31 4.01 -3.42 -9.13
CA LEU A 31 2.60 -3.52 -9.49
C LEU A 31 2.12 -2.23 -10.13
N HIS A 32 1.40 -2.35 -11.24
CA HIS A 32 0.55 -1.29 -11.75
C HIS A 32 -0.87 -1.57 -11.29
N ASN A 33 -1.32 -0.83 -10.28
CA ASN A 33 -2.64 -1.00 -9.68
C ASN A 33 -3.68 -0.13 -10.39
N PRO A 34 -4.95 -0.58 -10.49
CA PRO A 34 -6.03 0.28 -10.93
C PRO A 34 -6.34 1.36 -9.88
N ASP A 35 -7.14 2.36 -10.25
CA ASP A 35 -7.77 3.25 -9.27
C ASP A 35 -8.86 2.46 -8.51
N PHE A 36 -8.50 1.92 -7.34
CA PHE A 36 -9.41 1.10 -6.53
C PHE A 36 -10.61 1.91 -6.03
N ALA A 37 -10.42 3.20 -5.72
CA ALA A 37 -11.50 4.07 -5.30
C ALA A 37 -12.49 4.31 -6.44
N ALA A 38 -12.01 4.49 -7.67
CA ALA A 38 -12.86 4.60 -8.85
C ALA A 38 -13.63 3.30 -9.13
N LEU A 39 -12.98 2.14 -8.99
CA LEU A 39 -13.66 0.85 -9.10
C LEU A 39 -14.79 0.70 -8.07
N ALA A 40 -14.54 1.05 -6.80
CA ALA A 40 -15.57 1.01 -5.77
C ALA A 40 -16.78 1.88 -6.12
N ARG A 41 -16.54 3.10 -6.63
CA ARG A 41 -17.59 4.00 -7.12
C ARG A 41 -18.34 3.44 -8.33
N ALA A 42 -17.64 2.81 -9.27
CA ALA A 42 -18.24 2.20 -10.46
C ALA A 42 -19.22 1.06 -10.12
N TYR A 43 -18.98 0.35 -9.01
CA TYR A 43 -19.89 -0.68 -8.48
C TYR A 43 -20.98 -0.11 -7.54
N GLY A 44 -21.13 1.21 -7.46
CA GLY A 44 -22.15 1.88 -6.64
C GLY A 44 -21.79 2.05 -5.16
N GLY A 45 -20.59 1.62 -4.75
CA GLY A 45 -20.08 1.79 -3.39
C GLY A 45 -19.42 3.15 -3.16
N HIS A 46 -18.80 3.27 -1.99
CA HIS A 46 -17.96 4.42 -1.63
C HIS A 46 -16.50 4.14 -1.95
N GLY A 47 -15.78 5.13 -2.45
CA GLY A 47 -14.36 5.01 -2.75
C GLY A 47 -13.60 6.30 -2.44
N GLU A 48 -12.59 6.22 -1.60
CA GLU A 48 -11.69 7.33 -1.24
C GLU A 48 -10.22 6.93 -1.36
N ILE A 49 -9.38 7.91 -1.68
CA ILE A 49 -7.91 7.79 -1.67
C ILE A 49 -7.40 8.66 -0.52
N VAL A 50 -6.46 8.12 0.25
CA VAL A 50 -5.75 8.79 1.34
C VAL A 50 -4.26 8.71 1.06
N GLU A 51 -3.59 9.86 1.09
CA GLU A 51 -2.15 9.96 0.82
C GLU A 51 -1.38 10.45 2.06
N ARG A 52 -2.09 11.00 3.06
CA ARG A 52 -1.50 11.52 4.30
C ARG A 52 -2.23 10.98 5.52
N THR A 53 -1.49 10.69 6.59
CA THR A 53 -2.02 10.18 7.86
C THR A 53 -3.20 10.98 8.41
N LEU A 54 -3.14 12.31 8.29
CA LEU A 54 -4.17 13.24 8.79
C LEU A 54 -5.52 13.07 8.08
N GLU A 55 -5.53 12.52 6.88
CA GLU A 55 -6.72 12.33 6.04
C GLU A 55 -7.46 11.03 6.37
N PHE A 56 -6.78 10.07 7.02
CA PHE A 56 -7.33 8.75 7.26
C PHE A 56 -8.54 8.76 8.18
N ALA A 57 -8.46 9.41 9.35
CA ALA A 57 -9.57 9.42 10.30
C ALA A 57 -10.85 10.06 9.72
N PRO A 58 -10.78 11.22 9.03
CA PRO A 58 -11.93 11.77 8.30
C PRO A 58 -12.47 10.84 7.19
N ALA A 59 -11.61 10.18 6.43
CA ALA A 59 -12.03 9.25 5.35
C ALA A 59 -12.71 8.00 5.92
N LEU A 60 -12.18 7.44 7.00
CA LEU A 60 -12.78 6.30 7.68
C LEU A 60 -14.16 6.66 8.24
N ALA A 61 -14.33 7.86 8.81
CA ALA A 61 -15.63 8.31 9.32
C ALA A 61 -16.69 8.36 8.20
N ARG A 62 -16.37 8.93 7.04
CA ARG A 62 -17.26 8.95 5.86
C ARG A 62 -17.56 7.55 5.32
N ALA A 63 -16.55 6.68 5.28
CA ALA A 63 -16.71 5.29 4.85
C ALA A 63 -17.64 4.50 5.79
N LEU A 64 -17.52 4.70 7.10
CA LEU A 64 -18.40 4.12 8.12
C LEU A 64 -19.84 4.62 7.98
N GLU A 65 -20.03 5.93 7.83
CA GLU A 65 -21.35 6.52 7.60
C GLU A 65 -22.02 5.93 6.36
N HIS A 66 -21.29 5.86 5.23
CA HIS A 66 -21.80 5.27 4.00
C HIS A 66 -22.15 3.79 4.16
N ALA A 67 -21.23 3.00 4.72
CA ALA A 67 -21.41 1.55 4.84
C ALA A 67 -22.58 1.19 5.77
N ASN A 68 -22.79 1.96 6.85
CA ASN A 68 -23.90 1.77 7.77
C ASN A 68 -25.22 2.30 7.20
N GLY A 69 -25.22 3.48 6.58
CA GLY A 69 -26.43 4.15 6.11
C GLY A 69 -27.00 3.57 4.81
N LYS A 70 -26.13 3.19 3.86
CA LYS A 70 -26.55 2.68 2.54
C LYS A 70 -26.49 1.16 2.41
N GLN A 71 -25.93 0.46 3.40
CA GLN A 71 -25.68 -0.98 3.36
C GLN A 71 -24.88 -1.45 2.12
N LEU A 72 -24.04 -0.57 1.57
CA LEU A 72 -23.15 -0.83 0.43
C LEU A 72 -21.68 -0.83 0.88
N PRO A 73 -20.75 -1.48 0.14
CA PRO A 73 -19.34 -1.51 0.50
C PRO A 73 -18.69 -0.13 0.37
N ALA A 74 -17.74 0.13 1.27
CA ALA A 74 -16.87 1.31 1.20
C ALA A 74 -15.40 0.89 1.11
N LEU A 75 -14.64 1.55 0.25
CA LEU A 75 -13.21 1.32 0.07
C LEU A 75 -12.42 2.59 0.39
N VAL A 76 -11.38 2.43 1.20
CA VAL A 76 -10.37 3.47 1.47
C VAL A 76 -9.02 2.93 1.01
N GLU A 77 -8.47 3.54 -0.03
CA GLU A 77 -7.14 3.24 -0.55
C GLU A 77 -6.10 4.12 0.15
N LEU A 78 -5.17 3.50 0.88
CA LEU A 78 -4.05 4.17 1.53
C LEU A 78 -2.84 4.06 0.60
N ARG A 79 -2.48 5.17 -0.05
CA ARG A 79 -1.28 5.24 -0.88
C ARG A 79 -0.11 5.71 -0.04
N TYR A 80 0.98 4.98 -0.09
CA TYR A 80 2.18 5.30 0.68
C TYR A 80 3.44 4.88 -0.06
N ASP A 81 4.56 5.46 0.36
CA ASP A 81 5.88 5.13 -0.17
C ASP A 81 6.23 3.67 0.12
N GLY A 82 6.40 2.87 -0.92
CA GLY A 82 6.79 1.47 -0.80
C GLY A 82 8.20 1.25 -0.27
N ASN A 83 9.03 2.29 -0.17
CA ASN A 83 10.30 2.22 0.55
C ASN A 83 10.07 1.92 2.04
N LEU A 84 8.92 2.32 2.62
CA LEU A 84 8.52 1.99 3.99
C LEU A 84 7.94 0.57 4.05
N ILE A 85 8.82 -0.42 4.29
CA ILE A 85 8.45 -1.84 4.18
C ILE A 85 8.09 -2.48 5.53
N THR A 86 8.73 -2.05 6.61
CA THR A 86 8.35 -2.40 7.98
C THR A 86 8.37 -1.14 8.84
N PRO A 87 7.77 -1.14 10.05
CA PRO A 87 7.75 0.04 10.92
C PRO A 87 9.14 0.62 11.24
N ASN A 88 10.19 -0.22 11.17
CA ASN A 88 11.54 0.13 11.62
C ASN A 88 12.61 0.03 10.51
N ALA A 89 12.23 -0.21 9.24
CA ALA A 89 13.20 -0.36 8.17
C ALA A 89 12.65 0.04 6.80
N THR A 90 13.57 0.48 5.93
CA THR A 90 13.29 0.78 4.52
C THR A 90 13.89 -0.25 3.58
N LEU A 91 13.34 -0.38 2.37
CA LEU A 91 13.93 -1.22 1.33
C LEU A 91 15.35 -0.77 0.97
N GLU A 92 15.57 0.54 0.88
CA GLU A 92 16.90 1.10 0.62
C GLU A 92 17.91 0.74 1.71
N ALA A 93 17.51 0.80 2.99
CA ALA A 93 18.38 0.41 4.09
C ALA A 93 18.73 -1.08 4.01
N MET A 94 17.76 -1.94 3.67
CA MET A 94 17.99 -3.37 3.48
C MET A 94 18.91 -3.66 2.30
N ARG A 95 18.75 -2.95 1.19
CA ARG A 95 19.65 -3.06 0.02
C ARG A 95 21.08 -2.69 0.41
N ARG A 96 21.29 -1.52 1.01
CA ARG A 96 22.63 -1.06 1.43
C ARG A 96 23.32 -2.05 2.37
N ALA A 97 22.57 -2.61 3.33
CA ALA A 97 23.10 -3.62 4.24
C ALA A 97 23.51 -4.91 3.50
N ALA A 98 22.70 -5.37 2.55
CA ALA A 98 23.00 -6.56 1.75
C ALA A 98 24.17 -6.35 0.77
N GLU A 99 24.33 -5.16 0.20
CA GLU A 99 25.48 -4.80 -0.64
C GLU A 99 26.78 -4.79 0.19
N ALA A 100 26.77 -4.16 1.36
CA ALA A 100 27.92 -4.13 2.26
C ALA A 100 28.35 -5.54 2.69
N ALA A 101 27.39 -6.42 3.00
CA ALA A 101 27.66 -7.80 3.41
C ALA A 101 28.26 -8.68 2.30
N LYS A 102 28.09 -8.32 1.01
CA LYS A 102 28.66 -9.06 -0.13
C LYS A 102 30.01 -8.51 -0.59
N ALA A 103 30.39 -7.32 -0.15
CA ALA A 103 31.62 -6.65 -0.55
C ALA A 103 32.84 -7.02 0.32
N GLY A 104 32.61 -7.60 1.50
CA GLY A 104 33.63 -8.18 2.39
C GLY A 104 33.75 -9.68 2.23
#